data_AF-A0A9W6T5A2-F1
#
_entry.id   AF-A0A9W6T5A2-F1
#
_cell.length_a   1.000
_cell.length_b   1.000
_cell.length_c   1.000
_cell.angle_alpha   90.00
_cell.angle_beta   90.00
_cell.angle_gamma   90.00
#
_symmetry.space_group_name_H-M   'P 1'
#
loop_
_entity.id
_entity.type
_entity.pdbx_description
1 polymer ?
#
loop_
_entity_poly.entity_id
_entity_poly.type
_entity_poly.pdbx_seq_one_letter_code
_entity_poly.pdbx_strand_id
1 'polypeptide(L)'
;MWFIAIRKLLWRSVYIRRVTSFLTGLDISILDKSSDIVRMTDLKVLNAGNSTTSRLDHSAPPLPTRADTSTRKIVEFQIFENQRRWLGFGWTEYTLPNERVQFTDAELKPCDGIDSFKFPTIPELAKIDHKWTWFDESWKVDKSFNKEHDPSGWVYYNNNWEFPEYEDNVGKFTRSRKLVRRALLVVENK
;
A
#
# COMPACT_ATOMS: atom_id res chain seq x y z
N MET A 1 17.05 -14.00 -3.52
CA MET A 1 18.49 -14.37 -3.39
C MET A 1 18.87 -15.02 -2.05
N TRP A 2 18.19 -14.70 -0.95
CA TRP A 2 18.54 -15.18 0.40
C TRP A 2 18.43 -16.70 0.62
N PHE A 3 17.38 -17.34 0.10
CA PHE A 3 17.20 -18.80 0.20
C PHE A 3 18.30 -19.59 -0.54
N ILE A 4 18.86 -19.02 -1.63
CA ILE A 4 19.98 -19.62 -2.37
C ILE A 4 21.25 -19.55 -1.53
N ALA A 5 21.46 -18.45 -0.80
CA ALA A 5 22.60 -18.27 0.09
C ALA A 5 22.53 -19.20 1.31
N ILE A 6 21.36 -19.30 1.96
CA ILE A 6 21.15 -20.19 3.13
C ILE A 6 21.31 -21.65 2.72
N ARG A 7 20.72 -22.07 1.58
CA ARG A 7 20.91 -23.42 1.05
C ARG A 7 22.39 -23.70 0.76
N LYS A 8 23.11 -22.76 0.12
CA LYS A 8 24.56 -22.89 -0.14
C LYS A 8 25.39 -22.96 1.15
N LEU A 9 25.00 -22.21 2.19
CA LEU A 9 25.68 -22.19 3.48
C LEU A 9 25.49 -23.51 4.23
N LEU A 10 24.24 -24.01 4.30
CA LEU A 10 23.91 -25.28 4.93
C LEU A 10 24.58 -26.45 4.20
N TRP A 11 24.57 -26.43 2.87
CA TRP A 11 25.25 -27.46 2.06
C TRP A 11 26.78 -27.38 2.12
N ARG A 12 27.39 -26.35 2.73
CA ARG A 12 28.83 -26.31 3.03
C ARG A 12 29.19 -26.95 4.37
N SER A 13 28.22 -27.19 5.26
CA SER A 13 28.47 -27.80 6.57
C SER A 13 28.71 -29.31 6.44
N VAL A 14 29.85 -29.77 6.96
CA VAL A 14 30.23 -31.19 6.99
C VAL A 14 29.23 -32.02 7.80
N TYR A 15 28.63 -31.44 8.84
CA TYR A 15 27.65 -32.12 9.70
C TYR A 15 26.33 -32.38 8.99
N ILE A 16 25.83 -31.41 8.22
CA ILE A 16 24.57 -31.55 7.47
C ILE A 16 24.72 -32.66 6.42
N ARG A 17 25.87 -32.74 5.75
CA ARG A 17 26.17 -33.80 4.77
C ARG A 17 26.26 -35.18 5.41
N ARG A 18 26.85 -35.28 6.61
CA ARG A 18 26.92 -36.53 7.38
C ARG A 18 25.54 -37.00 7.86
N VAL A 19 24.70 -36.08 8.32
CA VAL A 19 23.32 -36.39 8.75
C VAL A 19 22.46 -36.81 7.57
N THR A 20 22.58 -36.15 6.41
CA THR A 20 21.87 -36.60 5.21
C THR A 20 22.36 -37.98 4.77
N SER A 21 23.67 -38.26 4.79
CA SER A 21 24.22 -39.57 4.45
C SER A 21 23.72 -40.68 5.40
N PHE A 22 23.61 -40.38 6.69
CA PHE A 22 23.09 -41.30 7.70
C PHE A 22 21.58 -41.58 7.53
N LEU A 23 20.78 -40.56 7.21
CA LEU A 23 19.32 -40.70 7.04
C LEU A 23 18.94 -41.36 5.71
N THR A 24 19.68 -41.10 4.64
CA THR A 24 19.33 -41.56 3.28
C THR A 24 20.15 -42.76 2.81
N GLY A 25 21.20 -43.16 3.54
CA GLY A 25 22.12 -44.22 3.14
C GLY A 25 22.96 -43.88 1.90
N LEU A 26 22.90 -42.63 1.41
CA LEU A 26 23.68 -42.18 0.26
C LEU A 26 25.07 -41.76 0.74
N ASP A 27 26.11 -42.46 0.30
CA ASP A 27 27.50 -42.13 0.60
C ASP A 27 27.99 -41.02 -0.34
N ILE A 28 27.81 -39.77 0.07
CA ILE A 28 28.19 -38.59 -0.73
C ILE A 28 29.61 -38.18 -0.34
N SER A 29 30.60 -38.95 -0.80
CA SER A 29 32.01 -38.64 -0.60
C SER A 29 32.62 -38.00 -1.86
N ILE A 30 33.17 -36.80 -1.63
CA ILE A 30 34.29 -36.13 -2.33
C ILE A 30 34.04 -35.62 -3.77
N LEU A 31 34.10 -34.30 -3.93
CA LEU A 31 35.20 -33.65 -4.66
C LEU A 31 35.20 -32.14 -4.44
N ASP A 32 36.33 -31.68 -3.93
CA ASP A 32 36.73 -30.33 -3.64
C ASP A 32 36.95 -29.55 -4.96
N LYS A 33 36.36 -28.35 -5.08
CA LYS A 33 36.96 -27.26 -5.88
C LYS A 33 36.32 -25.89 -5.61
N SER A 34 37.12 -25.07 -4.93
CA SER A 34 37.34 -23.63 -5.09
C SER A 34 36.67 -22.91 -6.27
N SER A 35 36.09 -21.73 -6.02
CA SER A 35 36.49 -20.44 -6.64
C SER A 35 35.51 -19.31 -6.28
N ASP A 36 35.99 -18.42 -5.41
CA ASP A 36 36.07 -16.97 -5.53
C ASP A 36 34.87 -16.06 -5.86
N ILE A 37 34.83 -15.00 -5.05
CA ILE A 37 33.94 -13.84 -5.00
C ILE A 37 34.63 -12.69 -5.75
N VAL A 38 33.91 -11.98 -6.61
CA VAL A 38 34.31 -10.64 -7.07
C VAL A 38 33.16 -9.66 -6.83
N ARG A 39 33.45 -8.66 -5.98
CA ARG A 39 32.72 -7.41 -5.80
C ARG A 39 33.01 -6.47 -6.97
N MET A 40 32.05 -5.63 -7.36
CA MET A 40 32.40 -4.29 -7.87
C MET A 40 31.24 -3.31 -7.64
N THR A 41 31.53 -2.30 -6.84
CA THR A 41 30.80 -1.04 -6.70
C THR A 41 31.15 -0.09 -7.85
N ASP A 42 30.37 0.99 -7.97
CA ASP A 42 30.75 2.31 -8.48
C ASP A 42 30.37 2.76 -9.92
N LEU A 43 29.37 3.66 -9.94
CA LEU A 43 29.46 5.10 -10.29
C LEU A 43 28.96 5.66 -11.64
N LYS A 44 28.45 6.91 -11.49
CA LYS A 44 28.15 8.05 -12.40
C LYS A 44 26.80 8.02 -13.14
N VAL A 45 25.84 8.92 -12.89
CA VAL A 45 25.80 10.41 -12.86
C VAL A 45 26.16 11.04 -14.20
N LEU A 46 25.14 11.57 -14.90
CA LEU A 46 25.23 12.76 -15.75
C LEU A 46 23.89 13.53 -15.70
N ASN A 47 24.00 14.86 -15.65
CA ASN A 47 22.96 15.87 -15.58
C ASN A 47 23.26 16.90 -16.68
N ALA A 48 22.27 17.31 -17.50
CA ALA A 48 22.25 18.47 -18.40
C ALA A 48 20.96 18.40 -19.25
N GLY A 49 20.16 19.44 -19.50
CA GLY A 49 20.20 20.85 -19.14
C GLY A 49 18.96 21.58 -19.70
N ASN A 50 18.72 22.77 -19.14
CA ASN A 50 18.00 23.99 -19.58
C ASN A 50 17.02 23.95 -20.77
N SER A 51 15.85 24.59 -20.64
CA SER A 51 15.65 26.01 -21.06
C SER A 51 14.18 26.49 -21.07
N THR A 52 14.00 27.72 -20.57
CA THR A 52 13.14 28.85 -21.04
C THR A 52 11.62 28.88 -20.88
N THR A 53 11.24 29.95 -20.18
CA THR A 53 10.00 30.72 -20.04
C THR A 53 9.23 31.09 -21.31
N SER A 54 7.89 31.13 -21.22
CA SER A 54 7.06 32.19 -21.84
C SER A 54 5.66 32.28 -21.19
N ARG A 55 5.36 33.45 -20.61
CA ARG A 55 3.99 33.93 -20.34
C ARG A 55 3.46 34.57 -21.62
N LEU A 56 2.15 34.47 -21.90
CA LEU A 56 1.25 35.62 -22.12
C LEU A 56 -0.20 35.17 -22.36
N ASP A 57 -1.05 35.83 -21.57
CA ASP A 57 -2.47 36.16 -21.67
C ASP A 57 -3.05 36.30 -23.09
N HIS A 58 -4.33 35.99 -23.33
CA HIS A 58 -5.25 36.64 -24.31
C HIS A 58 -6.72 36.17 -24.12
N SER A 59 -7.57 37.16 -23.86
CA SER A 59 -9.04 37.27 -23.92
C SER A 59 -9.86 36.30 -24.80
N ALA A 60 -10.92 35.71 -24.22
CA ALA A 60 -12.06 35.13 -24.93
C ALA A 60 -13.40 35.68 -24.34
N PRO A 61 -14.45 35.91 -25.15
CA PRO A 61 -15.70 36.52 -24.73
C PRO A 61 -16.59 35.55 -23.93
N PRO A 62 -17.43 36.02 -22.99
CA PRO A 62 -18.25 35.13 -22.18
C PRO A 62 -19.45 34.61 -22.99
N LEU A 63 -19.53 33.29 -23.16
CA LEU A 63 -20.76 32.60 -23.58
C LEU A 63 -21.86 32.82 -22.52
N PRO A 64 -23.15 32.79 -22.90
CA PRO A 64 -24.26 32.90 -21.96
C PRO A 64 -24.34 31.63 -21.11
N THR A 65 -23.62 31.61 -19.99
CA THR A 65 -23.75 30.57 -18.99
C THR A 65 -25.11 30.75 -18.32
N ARG A 66 -26.10 29.94 -18.73
CA ARG A 66 -27.26 29.63 -17.87
C ARG A 66 -26.71 29.37 -16.48
N ALA A 67 -27.14 30.17 -15.50
CA ALA A 67 -26.73 29.98 -14.12
C ALA A 67 -27.25 28.61 -13.68
N ASP A 68 -26.38 27.59 -13.76
CA ASP A 68 -26.60 26.27 -13.18
C ASP A 68 -26.72 26.49 -11.67
N THR A 69 -27.93 26.49 -11.13
CA THR A 69 -28.17 26.64 -9.69
C THR A 69 -27.75 25.39 -8.89
N SER A 70 -26.93 24.50 -9.45
CA SER A 70 -26.43 23.30 -8.77
C SER A 70 -25.16 23.60 -7.99
N THR A 71 -25.13 23.25 -6.70
CA THR A 71 -23.89 23.27 -5.90
C THR A 71 -23.12 21.98 -6.16
N ARG A 72 -21.84 22.10 -6.52
CA ARG A 72 -20.95 20.96 -6.78
C ARG A 72 -19.81 20.93 -5.77
N LYS A 73 -19.64 19.80 -5.08
CA LYS A 73 -18.58 19.60 -4.09
C LYS A 73 -17.82 18.31 -4.36
N ILE A 74 -16.49 18.38 -4.39
CA ILE A 74 -15.65 17.18 -4.41
C ILE A 74 -15.41 16.78 -2.96
N VAL A 75 -15.70 15.52 -2.64
CA VAL A 75 -15.51 14.92 -1.32
C VAL A 75 -14.54 13.75 -1.47
N GLU A 76 -13.54 13.69 -0.60
CA GLU A 76 -12.62 12.57 -0.53
C GLU A 76 -13.10 11.58 0.53
N PHE A 77 -13.30 10.32 0.13
CA PHE A 77 -13.55 9.22 1.04
C PHE A 77 -12.24 8.56 1.41
N GLN A 78 -12.16 8.07 2.66
CA GLN A 78 -11.02 7.34 3.18
C GLN A 78 -11.45 6.03 3.83
N ILE A 79 -10.72 4.96 3.53
CA ILE A 79 -10.86 3.64 4.13
C ILE A 79 -9.48 3.18 4.58
N PHE A 80 -9.40 2.55 5.74
CA PHE A 80 -8.20 1.90 6.22
C PHE A 80 -8.31 0.41 6.00
N GLU A 81 -7.38 -0.15 5.23
CA GLU A 81 -7.24 -1.59 5.11
C GLU A 81 -6.23 -2.08 6.15
N ASN A 82 -6.60 -3.11 6.90
CA ASN A 82 -5.90 -3.63 8.05
C ASN A 82 -5.59 -5.12 7.82
N GLN A 83 -4.37 -5.53 8.16
CA GLN A 83 -3.92 -6.91 8.01
C GLN A 83 -3.10 -7.36 9.22
N ARG A 84 -3.13 -8.67 9.46
CA ARG A 84 -2.35 -9.34 10.50
C ARG A 84 -1.35 -10.31 9.89
N ARG A 85 -0.17 -10.41 10.50
CA ARG A 85 0.86 -11.38 10.12
C ARG A 85 0.62 -12.71 10.82
N TRP A 86 0.53 -13.78 10.04
CA TRP A 86 0.40 -15.16 10.51
C TRP A 86 1.63 -15.98 10.11
N LEU A 87 2.06 -16.85 11.01
CA LEU A 87 3.17 -17.75 10.76
C LEU A 87 2.84 -18.67 9.58
N GLY A 88 3.70 -18.71 8.57
CA GLY A 88 3.51 -19.51 7.35
C GLY A 88 2.64 -18.88 6.26
N PHE A 89 1.73 -17.96 6.61
CA PHE A 89 0.83 -17.30 5.65
C PHE A 89 1.22 -15.85 5.32
N GLY A 90 2.06 -15.23 6.16
CA GLY A 90 2.43 -13.83 5.99
C GLY A 90 1.27 -12.91 6.35
N TRP A 91 1.13 -11.80 5.62
CA TRP A 91 0.10 -10.80 5.87
C TRP A 91 -1.25 -11.24 5.30
N THR A 92 -2.29 -11.31 6.14
CA THR A 92 -3.65 -11.72 5.75
C THR A 92 -4.69 -10.75 6.29
N GLU A 93 -5.90 -10.79 5.73
CA GLU A 93 -7.08 -10.04 6.19
C GLU A 93 -7.71 -10.57 7.48
N TYR A 94 -7.30 -11.78 7.92
CA TYR A 94 -7.85 -12.41 9.12
C TYR A 94 -7.20 -11.80 10.37
N THR A 95 -7.87 -10.82 10.96
CA THR A 95 -7.46 -10.20 12.23
C THR A 95 -8.07 -10.92 13.44
N LEU A 96 -7.58 -10.63 14.65
CA LEU A 96 -8.16 -11.21 15.86
C LEU A 96 -9.52 -10.57 16.18
N PRO A 97 -10.43 -11.27 16.89
CA PRO A 97 -11.77 -10.75 17.20
C PRO A 97 -11.81 -9.39 17.94
N ASN A 98 -10.79 -9.07 18.72
CA ASN A 98 -10.68 -7.83 19.50
C ASN A 98 -9.76 -6.80 18.83
N GLU A 99 -9.49 -6.94 17.54
CA GLU A 99 -8.66 -6.02 16.76
C GLU A 99 -9.48 -5.27 15.71
N ARG A 100 -8.81 -4.36 15.00
CA ARG A 100 -9.39 -3.73 13.81
C ARG A 100 -9.77 -4.82 12.80
N VAL A 101 -10.98 -4.74 12.24
CA VAL A 101 -11.39 -5.60 11.12
C VAL A 101 -10.62 -5.20 9.85
N GLN A 102 -10.71 -6.01 8.79
CA GLN A 102 -10.01 -5.75 7.52
C GLN A 102 -10.22 -4.34 6.98
N PHE A 103 -11.43 -3.78 7.03
CA PHE A 103 -11.72 -2.43 6.56
C PHE A 103 -12.37 -1.58 7.65
N THR A 104 -11.75 -0.45 7.97
CA THR A 104 -12.28 0.50 8.95
C THR A 104 -12.33 1.92 8.42
N ASP A 105 -13.19 2.75 9.00
CA ASP A 105 -13.18 4.19 8.78
C ASP A 105 -12.11 4.90 9.62
N ALA A 106 -12.14 6.24 9.62
CA ALA A 106 -11.21 7.09 10.35
C ALA A 106 -11.29 6.91 11.87
N GLU A 107 -12.49 6.59 12.36
CA GLU A 107 -12.79 6.36 13.76
C GLU A 107 -12.57 4.90 14.17
N LEU A 108 -11.94 4.08 13.31
CA LEU A 108 -11.66 2.66 13.50
C LEU A 108 -12.92 1.78 13.57
N LYS A 109 -14.07 2.27 13.13
CA LYS A 109 -15.30 1.48 13.06
C LYS A 109 -15.26 0.59 11.82
N PRO A 110 -15.77 -0.65 11.89
CA PRO A 110 -15.95 -1.51 10.72
C PRO A 110 -16.71 -0.80 9.60
N CYS A 111 -16.27 -0.98 8.36
CA CYS A 111 -16.94 -0.45 7.19
C CYS A 111 -16.88 -1.42 6.00
N ASP A 112 -17.64 -1.10 4.95
CA ASP A 112 -17.61 -1.84 3.69
C ASP A 112 -16.23 -1.71 3.02
N GLY A 113 -15.80 -2.79 2.35
CA GLY A 113 -14.55 -2.80 1.60
C GLY A 113 -14.62 -1.96 0.32
N ILE A 114 -13.48 -1.85 -0.37
CA ILE A 114 -13.34 -1.04 -1.58
C ILE A 114 -14.30 -1.43 -2.72
N ASP A 115 -14.62 -2.72 -2.84
CA ASP A 115 -15.49 -3.26 -3.89
C ASP A 115 -16.98 -3.19 -3.53
N SER A 116 -17.30 -3.17 -2.24
CA SER A 116 -18.67 -3.14 -1.72
C SER A 116 -19.10 -1.78 -1.21
N PHE A 117 -18.27 -0.75 -1.39
CA PHE A 117 -18.51 0.60 -0.88
C PHE A 117 -19.83 1.19 -1.39
N LYS A 118 -20.55 1.85 -0.48
CA LYS A 118 -21.78 2.60 -0.78
C LYS A 118 -21.62 4.03 -0.32
N PHE A 119 -22.11 4.97 -1.12
CA PHE A 119 -22.12 6.38 -0.71
C PHE A 119 -22.96 6.55 0.57
N PRO A 120 -22.50 7.37 1.52
CA PRO A 120 -23.27 7.63 2.72
C PRO A 120 -24.51 8.45 2.40
N THR A 121 -25.58 8.14 3.11
CA THR A 121 -26.77 9.01 3.15
C THR A 121 -26.44 10.20 4.04
N ILE A 122 -26.66 11.42 3.53
CA ILE A 122 -26.47 12.66 4.28
C ILE A 122 -27.86 13.10 4.81
N PRO A 123 -28.15 12.97 6.12
CA PRO A 123 -29.47 13.31 6.67
C PRO A 123 -29.90 14.77 6.37
N GLU A 124 -28.94 15.69 6.37
CA GLU A 124 -29.16 17.11 6.08
C GLU A 124 -29.60 17.35 4.63
N LEU A 125 -29.23 16.46 3.71
CA LEU A 125 -29.60 16.51 2.29
C LEU A 125 -30.75 15.57 1.95
N ALA A 126 -31.36 14.88 2.93
CA ALA A 126 -32.41 13.89 2.66
C ALA A 126 -33.64 14.48 1.95
N LYS A 127 -33.89 15.79 2.10
CA LYS A 127 -35.01 16.52 1.45
C LYS A 127 -34.59 17.28 0.19
N ILE A 128 -33.31 17.28 -0.16
CA ILE A 128 -32.74 18.03 -1.28
C ILE A 128 -32.29 17.01 -2.34
N ASP A 129 -32.58 17.28 -3.61
CA ASP A 129 -32.13 16.39 -4.67
C ASP A 129 -30.60 16.47 -4.77
N HIS A 130 -29.96 15.31 -4.63
CA HIS A 130 -28.51 15.21 -4.65
C HIS A 130 -28.07 13.89 -5.26
N LYS A 131 -26.93 13.94 -5.95
CA LYS A 131 -26.36 12.79 -6.64
C LYS A 131 -24.87 12.67 -6.35
N TRP A 132 -24.48 11.45 -6.00
CA TRP A 132 -23.09 11.04 -5.93
C TRP A 132 -22.63 10.44 -7.24
N THR A 133 -21.42 10.80 -7.65
CA THR A 133 -20.72 10.16 -8.77
C THR A 133 -19.25 10.05 -8.42
N TRP A 134 -18.59 8.96 -8.81
CA TRP A 134 -17.14 8.86 -8.63
C TRP A 134 -16.42 9.90 -9.49
N PHE A 135 -15.49 10.63 -8.88
CA PHE A 135 -14.61 11.56 -9.58
C PHE A 135 -13.32 10.84 -10.01
N ASP A 136 -12.75 10.01 -9.12
CA ASP A 136 -11.63 9.14 -9.46
C ASP A 136 -12.12 7.75 -9.94
N GLU A 137 -11.41 7.19 -10.93
CA GLU A 137 -11.71 5.89 -11.54
C GLU A 137 -11.59 4.70 -10.57
N SER A 138 -10.65 4.78 -9.62
CA SER A 138 -10.38 3.70 -8.66
C SER A 138 -9.94 4.28 -7.31
N TRP A 139 -9.99 3.44 -6.28
CA TRP A 139 -9.30 3.71 -5.02
C TRP A 139 -7.80 3.83 -5.25
N LYS A 140 -7.16 4.73 -4.50
CA LYS A 140 -5.72 5.00 -4.56
C LYS A 140 -5.13 4.91 -3.17
N VAL A 141 -3.88 4.47 -3.07
CA VAL A 141 -3.13 4.49 -1.81
C VAL A 141 -2.75 5.94 -1.50
N ASP A 142 -3.08 6.40 -0.28
CA ASP A 142 -2.59 7.67 0.25
C ASP A 142 -1.16 7.50 0.75
N LYS A 143 -0.19 7.88 -0.09
CA LYS A 143 1.24 7.74 0.22
C LYS A 143 1.69 8.59 1.40
N SER A 144 0.98 9.68 1.71
CA SER A 144 1.31 10.54 2.84
C SER A 144 1.16 9.82 4.18
N PHE A 145 0.27 8.82 4.25
CA PHE A 145 0.05 8.00 5.45
C PHE A 145 1.31 7.19 5.85
N ASN A 146 2.06 6.71 4.86
CA ASN A 146 3.35 6.03 5.02
C ASN A 146 4.55 6.99 4.83
N LYS A 147 4.33 8.31 4.93
CA LYS A 147 5.36 9.34 4.68
C LYS A 147 6.18 9.09 3.40
N GLU A 148 5.52 8.57 2.37
CA GLU A 148 6.13 8.27 1.06
C GLU A 148 7.29 7.25 1.07
N HIS A 149 7.47 6.47 2.14
CA HIS A 149 8.52 5.45 2.22
C HIS A 149 8.35 4.32 1.21
N ASP A 150 7.11 3.86 1.01
CA ASP A 150 6.81 2.75 0.10
C ASP A 150 5.54 3.00 -0.73
N PRO A 151 5.54 2.68 -2.04
CA PRO A 151 4.38 2.85 -2.93
C PRO A 151 3.11 2.10 -2.50
N SER A 152 3.25 1.00 -1.74
CA SER A 152 2.13 0.20 -1.22
C SER A 152 1.41 0.88 -0.05
N GLY A 153 2.05 1.86 0.59
CA GLY A 153 1.47 2.67 1.67
C GLY A 153 1.22 1.95 2.99
N TRP A 154 1.87 0.80 3.24
CA TRP A 154 1.71 0.05 4.48
C TRP A 154 2.50 0.70 5.63
N VAL A 155 1.80 0.98 6.73
CA VAL A 155 2.41 1.30 8.03
C VAL A 155 2.30 0.07 8.92
N TYR A 156 3.40 -0.29 9.57
CA TYR A 156 3.57 -1.51 10.35
C TYR A 156 3.58 -1.22 11.84
N TYR A 157 3.00 -2.12 12.63
CA TYR A 157 2.82 -1.96 14.07
C TYR A 157 3.16 -3.26 14.82
N ASN A 158 3.26 -3.16 16.14
CA ASN A 158 3.36 -4.33 17.02
C ASN A 158 2.02 -5.11 17.06
N ASN A 159 1.88 -6.06 17.99
CA ASN A 159 0.63 -6.82 18.17
C ASN A 159 -0.56 -5.98 18.60
N ASN A 160 -0.33 -4.80 19.19
CA ASN A 160 -1.33 -3.96 19.82
C ASN A 160 -1.68 -2.72 18.98
N TRP A 161 -1.28 -2.69 17.69
CA TRP A 161 -1.46 -1.52 16.80
C TRP A 161 -0.71 -0.25 17.25
N GLU A 162 0.39 -0.42 17.99
CA GLU A 162 1.23 0.66 18.49
C GLU A 162 2.58 0.72 17.76
N PHE A 163 3.34 1.79 18.00
CA PHE A 163 4.68 2.01 17.46
C PHE A 163 4.72 1.91 15.92
N PRO A 164 4.09 2.89 15.22
CA PRO A 164 4.07 2.91 13.76
C PRO A 164 5.48 3.01 13.20
N GLU A 165 5.79 2.11 12.27
CA GLU A 165 7.02 2.09 11.48
C GLU A 165 6.68 1.91 9.99
N TYR A 166 7.62 2.29 9.14
CA TYR A 166 7.43 2.37 7.70
C TYR A 166 8.13 1.23 6.94
N GLU A 167 8.72 0.29 7.68
CA GLU A 167 9.43 -0.88 7.15
C GLU A 167 8.92 -2.16 7.83
N ASP A 168 8.81 -3.24 7.05
CA ASP A 168 8.46 -4.57 7.57
C ASP A 168 9.68 -5.20 8.27
N ASN A 169 9.49 -5.67 9.50
CA ASN A 169 10.49 -6.42 10.24
C ASN A 169 9.85 -7.51 11.12
N VAL A 170 10.68 -8.35 11.73
CA VAL A 170 10.24 -9.51 12.52
C VAL A 170 9.39 -9.12 13.73
N GLY A 171 9.53 -7.90 14.25
CA GLY A 171 8.74 -7.38 15.36
C GLY A 171 7.37 -6.83 14.96
N LYS A 172 6.99 -6.89 13.68
CA LYS A 172 5.73 -6.37 13.15
C LYS A 172 4.71 -7.48 12.94
N PHE A 173 3.52 -7.23 13.46
CA PHE A 173 2.43 -8.21 13.51
C PHE A 173 1.12 -7.68 12.93
N THR A 174 0.94 -6.37 12.91
CA THR A 174 -0.23 -5.72 12.31
C THR A 174 0.23 -4.63 11.35
N ARG A 175 -0.55 -4.37 10.30
CA ARG A 175 -0.29 -3.27 9.37
C ARG A 175 -1.58 -2.64 8.89
N SER A 176 -1.51 -1.36 8.57
CA SER A 176 -2.62 -0.60 8.00
C SER A 176 -2.15 0.21 6.80
N ARG A 177 -3.02 0.39 5.80
CA ARG A 177 -2.82 1.36 4.72
C ARG A 177 -4.07 2.19 4.54
N LYS A 178 -3.90 3.46 4.20
CA LYS A 178 -4.99 4.37 3.89
C LYS A 178 -5.26 4.37 2.39
N LEU A 179 -6.52 4.11 2.04
CA LEU A 179 -7.04 4.15 0.69
C LEU A 179 -7.97 5.35 0.58
N VAL A 180 -7.81 6.15 -0.47
CA VAL A 180 -8.62 7.34 -0.74
C VAL A 180 -9.26 7.27 -2.12
N ARG A 181 -10.46 7.83 -2.24
CA ARG A 181 -11.14 7.99 -3.53
C ARG A 181 -12.07 9.19 -3.47
N ARG A 182 -11.97 10.07 -4.47
CA ARG A 182 -12.83 11.26 -4.53
C ARG A 182 -14.10 10.99 -5.30
N ALA A 183 -15.18 11.61 -4.83
CA ALA A 183 -16.48 11.63 -5.46
C ALA A 183 -16.98 13.07 -5.62
N LEU A 184 -17.76 13.29 -6.66
CA LEU A 184 -18.50 14.51 -6.88
C LEU A 184 -19.90 14.36 -6.28
N LEU A 185 -20.23 15.27 -5.36
CA LEU A 185 -21.58 15.51 -4.88
C LEU A 185 -22.17 16.69 -5.66
N VAL A 186 -23.24 16.44 -6.37
CA VAL A 186 -24.06 17.48 -7.02
C VAL A 186 -25.33 17.63 -6.21
N VAL A 187 -25.59 18.85 -5.73
CA VAL A 187 -26.81 19.21 -5.01
C VAL A 187 -27.58 20.21 -5.86
N GLU A 188 -28.82 19.90 -6.19
CA GLU A 188 -29.67 20.84 -6.92
C GLU A 188 -30.25 21.86 -5.93
N ASN A 189 -29.91 23.14 -6.09
CA ASN A 189 -30.57 24.18 -5.33
C ASN A 189 -31.88 24.52 -6.06
N LYS A 190 -33.01 24.31 -5.37
CA LYS A 190 -34.33 24.76 -5.83
C LYS A 190 -34.52 26.25 -5.62
#